data_AF-A0A126PB55-F1
#
_entry.id   AF-A0A126PB55-F1
#
_cell.length_a   1.000
_cell.length_b   1.000
_cell.length_c   1.000
_cell.angle_alpha   90.00
_cell.angle_beta   90.00
_cell.angle_gamma   90.00
#
_symmetry.space_group_name_H-M   'P 1'
#
loop_
_entity.id
_entity.type
_entity.pdbx_description
1 polymer ?
#
loop_
_entity_poly.entity_id
_entity_poly.type
_entity_poly.pdbx_seq_one_letter_code
_entity_poly.pdbx_strand_id
1 'polypeptide(L)'
;MKAFVPKTLLGALAAAAGLAACSPTTTADSPAAAARTAEDLLMDRHDSVMAQAGRLFELRQQIATAKPANAGPYVRGLQAADNAMMAWMHGYHAPDTATTPAPARLAYIQQQQAKLQAVEKQMRGTIDSAAALLKQAPGTPAPATK
;
A
#
# COMPACT_ATOMS: atom_id res chain seq x y z
N MET A 1 6.21 -44.33 61.02
CA MET A 1 5.28 -45.47 61.18
C MET A 1 5.18 -46.18 59.83
N LYS A 2 5.04 -47.52 59.80
CA LYS A 2 4.92 -48.33 58.57
C LYS A 2 3.46 -48.44 58.12
N ALA A 3 3.20 -48.37 56.80
CA ALA A 3 2.22 -49.17 56.04
C ALA A 3 2.12 -48.64 54.60
N PHE A 4 1.60 -49.34 53.58
CA PHE A 4 1.78 -50.74 53.15
C PHE A 4 1.21 -50.82 51.70
N VAL A 5 1.93 -51.39 50.74
CA VAL A 5 1.54 -51.55 49.31
C VAL A 5 0.88 -52.94 49.16
N PRO A 6 -0.26 -53.19 48.44
CA PRO A 6 -0.28 -53.40 46.96
C PRO A 6 -1.68 -53.15 46.29
N LYS A 7 -2.07 -53.56 45.06
CA LYS A 7 -1.44 -54.25 43.89
C LYS A 7 -2.14 -53.89 42.54
N THR A 8 -1.44 -54.18 41.44
CA THR A 8 -1.79 -54.42 40.00
C THR A 8 -3.21 -54.79 39.53
N LEU A 9 -3.54 -54.37 38.29
CA LEU A 9 -3.89 -55.23 37.13
C LEU A 9 -3.63 -54.44 35.81
N LEU A 10 -2.84 -54.96 34.86
CA LEU A 10 -3.26 -55.43 33.52
C LEU A 10 -4.41 -54.61 32.87
N GLY A 11 -4.32 -54.11 31.64
CA GLY A 11 -3.26 -54.16 30.63
C GLY A 11 -3.85 -54.13 29.21
N ALA A 12 -3.21 -53.41 28.26
CA ALA A 12 -3.48 -53.52 26.83
C ALA A 12 -2.27 -52.99 26.03
N LEU A 13 -1.75 -53.81 25.12
CA LEU A 13 -0.69 -53.49 24.16
C LEU A 13 -1.33 -53.40 22.76
N ALA A 14 -0.61 -52.78 21.82
CA ALA A 14 -0.90 -52.72 20.37
C ALA A 14 -2.00 -51.74 19.93
N ALA A 15 -1.92 -51.10 18.77
CA ALA A 15 -0.77 -50.82 17.89
C ALA A 15 -1.10 -49.62 16.98
N ALA A 16 -0.08 -48.99 16.40
CA ALA A 16 -0.24 -47.84 15.51
C ALA A 16 -0.76 -48.21 14.11
N ALA A 17 -1.65 -47.40 13.55
CA ALA A 17 -1.88 -47.30 12.11
C ALA A 17 -2.50 -45.96 11.71
N GLY A 18 -1.77 -45.16 10.90
CA GLY A 18 -2.40 -44.42 9.81
C GLY A 18 -3.11 -43.08 10.10
N LEU A 19 -2.56 -42.19 10.94
CA LEU A 19 -2.88 -40.76 10.80
C LEU A 19 -2.19 -40.20 9.54
N ALA A 20 -2.77 -40.48 8.38
CA ALA A 20 -2.44 -39.85 7.10
C ALA A 20 -2.97 -38.41 7.10
N ALA A 21 -2.36 -37.54 7.92
CA ALA A 21 -2.64 -36.11 7.97
C ALA A 21 -2.08 -35.39 6.75
N CYS A 22 -2.62 -35.71 5.56
CA CYS A 22 -2.55 -34.83 4.40
C CYS A 22 -3.49 -33.65 4.60
N SER A 23 -3.17 -32.78 5.56
CA SER A 23 -3.64 -31.40 5.49
C SER A 23 -3.04 -30.81 4.22
N PRO A 24 -3.83 -30.37 3.22
CA PRO A 24 -3.26 -29.55 2.17
C PRO A 24 -2.76 -28.28 2.85
N THR A 25 -1.45 -28.04 2.82
CA THR A 25 -0.89 -26.76 3.25
C THR A 25 -1.37 -25.73 2.24
N THR A 26 -2.52 -25.10 2.53
CA THR A 26 -3.14 -24.10 1.68
C THR A 26 -2.11 -23.02 1.40
N THR A 27 -1.71 -22.86 0.14
CA THR A 27 -0.65 -21.92 -0.27
C THR A 27 -0.92 -20.50 0.23
N ALA A 28 -2.19 -20.16 0.43
CA ALA A 28 -2.70 -18.91 0.99
C ALA A 28 -2.18 -18.55 2.40
N ASP A 29 -1.92 -19.52 3.28
CA ASP A 29 -1.51 -19.25 4.68
C ASP A 29 0.02 -19.17 4.86
N SER A 30 0.80 -19.22 3.78
CA SER A 30 2.25 -19.12 3.85
C SER A 30 2.72 -17.66 3.98
N PRO A 31 3.75 -17.35 4.79
CA PRO A 31 4.35 -16.00 4.84
C PRO A 31 4.85 -15.50 3.47
N ALA A 32 5.22 -16.43 2.57
CA ALA A 32 5.63 -16.11 1.21
C ALA A 32 4.46 -15.61 0.34
N ALA A 33 3.27 -16.23 0.45
CA ALA A 33 2.06 -15.76 -0.21
C ALA A 33 1.59 -14.41 0.37
N ALA A 34 1.58 -14.27 1.70
CA ALA A 34 1.25 -13.01 2.36
C ALA A 34 2.15 -11.84 1.92
N ALA A 35 3.46 -12.08 1.79
CA ALA A 35 4.39 -11.08 1.25
C ALA A 35 4.07 -10.73 -0.21
N ARG A 36 3.76 -11.71 -1.06
CA ARG A 36 3.39 -11.47 -2.47
C ARG A 36 2.11 -10.66 -2.61
N THR A 37 1.04 -11.04 -1.92
CA THR A 37 -0.23 -10.29 -1.94
C THR A 37 -0.06 -8.85 -1.44
N ALA A 38 0.81 -8.62 -0.44
CA ALA A 38 1.12 -7.26 0.01
C ALA A 38 1.90 -6.44 -1.03
N GLU A 39 2.75 -7.08 -1.85
CA GLU A 39 3.48 -6.45 -2.96
C GLU A 39 2.54 -6.13 -4.14
N ASP A 40 1.66 -7.06 -4.52
CA ASP A 40 0.64 -6.83 -5.55
C ASP A 40 -0.24 -5.61 -5.16
N LEU A 41 -0.74 -5.57 -3.92
CA LEU A 41 -1.51 -4.42 -3.39
C LEU A 41 -0.72 -3.11 -3.28
N LEU A 42 0.61 -3.18 -3.18
CA LEU A 42 1.47 -1.99 -3.23
C LEU A 42 1.56 -1.45 -4.66
N MET A 43 1.66 -2.33 -5.65
CA MET A 43 1.72 -1.97 -7.07
C MET A 43 0.39 -1.43 -7.59
N ASP A 44 -0.74 -2.04 -7.21
CA ASP A 44 -2.08 -1.51 -7.52
C ASP A 44 -2.24 -0.06 -7.00
N ARG A 45 -1.72 0.23 -5.80
CA ARG A 45 -1.72 1.58 -5.24
C ARG A 45 -0.74 2.49 -6.00
N HIS A 46 0.42 2.01 -6.39
CA HIS A 46 1.38 2.78 -7.20
C HIS A 46 0.73 3.26 -8.50
N ASP A 47 0.06 2.36 -9.22
CA ASP A 47 -0.59 2.69 -10.50
C ASP A 47 -1.72 3.72 -10.32
N SER A 48 -2.51 3.59 -9.25
CA SER A 48 -3.52 4.57 -8.86
C SER A 48 -2.94 5.95 -8.48
N VAL A 49 -1.76 5.99 -7.88
CA VAL A 49 -1.04 7.24 -7.58
C VAL A 49 -0.38 7.82 -8.85
N MET A 50 0.11 7.00 -9.77
CA MET A 50 0.64 7.44 -11.06
C MET A 50 -0.43 8.07 -11.95
N ALA A 51 -1.66 7.54 -11.94
CA ALA A 51 -2.79 8.18 -12.61
C ALA A 51 -3.07 9.60 -12.06
N GLN A 52 -2.92 9.80 -10.74
CA GLN A 52 -3.05 11.11 -10.11
C GLN A 52 -1.87 12.05 -10.43
N ALA A 53 -0.66 11.53 -10.68
CA ALA A 53 0.48 12.36 -11.10
C ALA A 53 0.23 13.04 -12.46
N GLY A 54 -0.46 12.37 -13.39
CA GLY A 54 -0.94 13.00 -14.64
C GLY A 54 -1.84 14.22 -14.37
N ARG A 55 -2.74 14.12 -13.38
CA ARG A 55 -3.61 15.22 -12.96
C ARG A 55 -2.84 16.42 -12.38
N LEU A 56 -1.69 16.19 -11.73
CA LEU A 56 -0.82 17.28 -11.28
C LEU A 56 -0.32 18.11 -12.45
N PHE A 57 0.13 17.46 -13.53
CA PHE A 57 0.59 18.14 -14.74
C PHE A 57 -0.52 18.98 -15.39
N GLU A 58 -1.72 18.40 -15.57
CA GLU A 58 -2.89 19.11 -16.11
C GLU A 58 -3.20 20.39 -15.32
N LEU A 59 -3.23 20.30 -13.98
CA LEU A 59 -3.53 21.43 -13.10
C LEU A 59 -2.46 22.52 -13.19
N ARG A 60 -1.17 22.17 -13.35
CA ARG A 60 -0.10 23.15 -13.60
C ARG A 60 -0.35 23.93 -14.89
N GLN A 61 -0.76 23.25 -15.97
CA GLN A 61 -1.07 23.90 -17.26
C GLN A 61 -2.32 24.80 -17.17
N GLN A 62 -3.36 24.35 -16.49
CA GLN A 62 -4.58 25.14 -16.26
C GLN A 62 -4.28 26.40 -15.44
N ILE A 63 -3.46 26.29 -14.39
CA ILE A 63 -3.02 27.45 -13.59
C ILE A 63 -2.15 28.41 -14.41
N ALA A 64 -1.21 27.90 -15.22
CA ALA A 64 -0.37 28.73 -16.09
C ALA A 64 -1.19 29.49 -17.16
N THR A 65 -2.30 28.91 -17.61
CA THR A 65 -3.23 29.49 -18.58
C THR A 65 -4.15 30.53 -17.93
N ALA A 66 -4.85 30.16 -16.86
CA ALA A 66 -5.82 31.02 -16.17
C ALA A 66 -5.17 32.15 -15.35
N LYS A 67 -3.90 31.99 -14.97
CA LYS A 67 -3.10 32.95 -14.17
C LYS A 67 -3.85 33.52 -12.94
N PRO A 68 -4.50 32.67 -12.11
CA PRO A 68 -5.21 33.16 -10.94
C PRO A 68 -4.27 33.89 -9.97
N ALA A 69 -4.79 34.92 -9.29
CA ALA A 69 -4.06 35.59 -8.22
C ALA A 69 -3.60 34.58 -7.16
N ASN A 70 -2.40 34.80 -6.60
CA ASN A 70 -1.82 33.95 -5.56
C ASN A 70 -1.61 32.47 -5.97
N ALA A 71 -1.43 32.16 -7.26
CA ALA A 71 -1.15 30.80 -7.74
C ALA A 71 0.14 30.14 -7.20
N GLY A 72 1.15 30.93 -6.79
CA GLY A 72 2.51 30.45 -6.48
C GLY A 72 2.60 29.27 -5.49
N PRO A 73 1.90 29.28 -4.34
CA PRO A 73 1.89 28.15 -3.40
C PRO A 73 1.32 26.87 -4.01
N TYR A 74 0.28 26.97 -4.84
CA TYR A 74 -0.38 25.82 -5.47
C TYR A 74 0.52 25.17 -6.52
N VAL A 75 1.21 25.96 -7.36
CA VAL A 75 2.19 25.45 -8.33
C VAL A 75 3.33 24.71 -7.62
N ARG A 76 3.87 25.29 -6.53
CA ARG A 76 4.90 24.63 -5.70
C ARG A 76 4.39 23.35 -5.05
N GLY A 77 3.15 23.34 -4.55
CA GLY A 77 2.50 22.14 -4.01
C GLY A 77 2.39 21.03 -5.06
N LEU A 78 1.90 21.35 -6.26
CA LEU A 78 1.77 20.39 -7.37
C LEU A 78 3.13 19.80 -7.75
N GLN A 79 4.20 20.61 -7.79
CA GLN A 79 5.56 20.13 -8.04
C GLN A 79 6.13 19.31 -6.88
N ALA A 80 5.82 19.65 -5.62
CA ALA A 80 6.26 18.89 -4.45
C ALA A 80 5.58 17.51 -4.36
N ALA A 81 4.31 17.40 -4.76
CA ALA A 81 3.60 16.12 -4.83
C ALA A 81 4.13 15.21 -5.95
N ASP A 82 4.45 15.79 -7.11
CA ASP A 82 5.08 15.12 -8.26
C ASP A 82 6.46 14.56 -7.85
N ASN A 83 7.32 15.42 -7.29
CA ASN A 83 8.64 15.05 -6.76
C ASN A 83 8.56 13.97 -5.66
N ALA A 84 7.55 13.99 -4.80
CA ALA A 84 7.38 12.99 -3.74
C ALA A 84 7.10 11.59 -4.32
N MET A 85 6.32 11.51 -5.40
CA MET A 85 6.07 10.25 -6.10
C MET A 85 7.32 9.75 -6.84
N MET A 86 8.03 10.64 -7.54
CA MET A 86 9.31 10.31 -8.20
C MET A 86 10.34 9.81 -7.18
N ALA A 87 10.47 10.48 -6.04
CA ALA A 87 11.37 10.06 -4.96
C ALA A 87 10.99 8.69 -4.36
N TRP A 88 9.68 8.39 -4.24
CA TRP A 88 9.24 7.05 -3.83
C TRP A 88 9.62 5.99 -4.86
N MET A 89 9.37 6.22 -6.16
CA MET A 89 9.73 5.28 -7.23
C MET A 89 11.25 5.04 -7.30
N HIS A 90 12.07 6.09 -7.16
CA HIS A 90 13.53 5.95 -7.13
C HIS A 90 14.05 5.22 -5.89
N GLY A 91 13.35 5.30 -4.75
CA GLY A 91 13.72 4.64 -3.50
C GLY A 91 13.05 3.28 -3.26
N TYR A 92 12.17 2.83 -4.16
CA TYR A 92 11.57 1.50 -4.13
C TYR A 92 12.50 0.48 -4.78
N HIS A 93 12.71 -0.64 -4.08
CA HIS A 93 13.46 -1.78 -4.59
C HIS A 93 12.66 -3.04 -4.28
N ALA A 94 12.24 -3.78 -5.32
CA ALA A 94 11.54 -5.04 -5.14
C ALA A 94 12.43 -6.02 -4.35
N PRO A 95 11.93 -6.62 -3.26
CA PRO A 95 12.75 -7.47 -2.40
C PRO A 95 13.04 -8.81 -3.10
N ASP A 96 14.32 -9.18 -3.17
CA ASP A 96 14.72 -10.44 -3.80
C ASP A 96 14.07 -11.65 -3.09
N THR A 97 13.24 -12.37 -3.84
CA THR A 97 12.47 -13.52 -3.34
C THR A 97 13.32 -14.75 -3.07
N ALA A 98 14.52 -14.86 -3.66
CA ALA A 98 15.45 -15.97 -3.47
C ALA A 98 16.33 -15.79 -2.22
N THR A 99 16.76 -14.57 -1.92
CA THR A 99 17.69 -14.29 -0.81
C THR A 99 17.04 -13.66 0.42
N THR A 100 15.94 -12.93 0.28
CA THR A 100 15.30 -12.23 1.41
C THR A 100 14.21 -13.10 2.06
N PRO A 101 14.29 -13.44 3.37
CA PRO A 101 13.26 -14.22 4.05
C PRO A 101 11.87 -13.56 3.99
N ALA A 102 10.82 -14.35 3.81
CA ALA A 102 9.46 -13.84 3.60
C ALA A 102 8.96 -12.85 4.70
N PRO A 103 9.22 -13.05 6.01
CA PRO A 103 8.84 -12.06 7.03
C PRO A 103 9.54 -10.70 6.85
N ALA A 104 10.81 -10.70 6.41
CA ALA A 104 11.57 -9.47 6.15
C ALA A 104 11.03 -8.75 4.89
N ARG A 105 10.65 -9.50 3.85
CA ARG A 105 9.97 -8.93 2.66
C ARG A 105 8.66 -8.25 3.05
N LEU A 106 7.81 -8.94 3.81
CA LEU A 106 6.52 -8.40 4.26
C LEU A 106 6.69 -7.11 5.10
N ALA A 107 7.66 -7.08 6.02
CA ALA A 107 7.95 -5.88 6.83
C ALA A 107 8.43 -4.70 5.96
N TYR A 108 9.28 -4.95 4.96
CA TYR A 108 9.70 -3.92 3.99
C TYR A 108 8.51 -3.39 3.19
N ILE A 109 7.68 -4.28 2.65
CA ILE A 109 6.51 -3.91 1.84
C ILE A 109 5.51 -3.07 2.66
N GLN A 110 5.24 -3.45 3.92
CA GLN A 110 4.40 -2.66 4.84
C GLN A 110 4.96 -1.25 5.07
N GLN A 111 6.28 -1.11 5.20
CA GLN A 111 6.94 0.21 5.28
C GLN A 111 6.74 1.03 4.00
N GLN A 112 6.81 0.39 2.82
CA GLN A 112 6.60 1.06 1.53
C GLN A 112 5.13 1.45 1.31
N GLN A 113 4.16 0.63 1.75
CA GLN A 113 2.74 0.96 1.75
C GLN A 113 2.46 2.23 2.56
N ALA A 114 3.03 2.35 3.77
CA ALA A 114 2.88 3.54 4.60
C ALA A 114 3.47 4.81 3.95
N LYS A 115 4.64 4.70 3.30
CA LYS A 115 5.24 5.81 2.53
C LYS A 115 4.35 6.23 1.35
N LEU A 116 3.89 5.27 0.56
CA LEU A 116 3.05 5.54 -0.61
C LEU A 116 1.68 6.12 -0.23
N GLN A 117 1.09 5.68 0.88
CA GLN A 117 -0.12 6.27 1.45
C GLN A 117 0.07 7.75 1.84
N ALA A 118 1.24 8.12 2.35
CA ALA A 118 1.57 9.52 2.64
C ALA A 118 1.68 10.37 1.36
N VAL A 119 2.35 9.84 0.32
CA VAL A 119 2.44 10.46 -1.01
C VAL A 119 1.04 10.67 -1.62
N GLU A 120 0.20 9.63 -1.62
CA GLU A 120 -1.19 9.69 -2.11
C GLU A 120 -2.01 10.77 -1.37
N LYS A 121 -1.92 10.82 -0.04
CA LYS A 121 -2.65 11.82 0.78
C LYS A 121 -2.19 13.25 0.44
N GLN A 122 -0.89 13.48 0.29
CA GLN A 122 -0.34 14.76 -0.13
C GLN A 122 -0.82 15.12 -1.54
N MET A 123 -0.82 14.16 -2.46
CA MET A 123 -1.19 14.36 -3.86
C MET A 123 -2.66 14.75 -3.99
N ARG A 124 -3.58 14.00 -3.37
CA ARG A 124 -5.01 14.31 -3.32
C ARG A 124 -5.27 15.71 -2.75
N GLY A 125 -4.73 16.02 -1.57
CA GLY A 125 -4.95 17.34 -0.94
C GLY A 125 -4.41 18.51 -1.78
N THR A 126 -3.34 18.27 -2.55
CA THR A 126 -2.78 19.25 -3.49
C THR A 126 -3.65 19.42 -4.74
N ILE A 127 -4.14 18.31 -5.31
CA ILE A 127 -5.08 18.29 -6.44
C ILE A 127 -6.37 19.05 -6.06
N ASP A 128 -6.96 18.74 -4.91
CA ASP A 128 -8.17 19.36 -4.41
C ASP A 128 -8.00 20.88 -4.22
N SER A 129 -6.88 21.29 -3.62
CA SER A 129 -6.53 22.71 -3.41
C SER A 129 -6.35 23.47 -4.73
N ALA A 130 -5.60 22.90 -5.68
CA ALA A 130 -5.38 23.51 -7.00
C ALA A 130 -6.68 23.58 -7.84
N ALA A 131 -7.53 22.55 -7.76
CA ALA A 131 -8.84 22.56 -8.40
C ALA A 131 -9.79 23.59 -7.76
N ALA A 132 -9.71 23.82 -6.45
CA ALA A 132 -10.46 24.87 -5.77
C ALA A 132 -10.02 26.28 -6.22
N LEU A 133 -8.71 26.53 -6.33
CA LEU A 133 -8.17 27.79 -6.87
C LEU A 133 -8.71 28.09 -8.28
N LEU A 134 -8.71 27.09 -9.17
CA LEU A 134 -9.16 27.27 -10.55
C LEU A 134 -10.66 27.58 -10.65
N LYS A 135 -11.49 27.05 -9.74
CA LYS A 135 -12.92 27.39 -9.64
C LYS A 135 -13.16 28.82 -9.13
N GLN A 136 -12.20 29.40 -8.41
CA GLN A 136 -12.25 30.76 -7.88
C GLN A 136 -11.65 31.80 -8.85
N ALA A 137 -11.02 31.37 -9.93
CA ALA A 137 -10.45 32.26 -10.94
C ALA A 137 -11.57 33.00 -11.71
N PRO A 138 -11.57 34.35 -11.76
CA PRO A 138 -12.54 35.09 -12.56
C PRO A 138 -12.25 34.85 -14.04
N GLY A 139 -13.11 34.06 -14.70
CA GLY A 139 -12.89 33.68 -16.10
C GLY A 139 -13.68 32.49 -16.65
N THR A 140 -14.44 31.75 -15.83
CA THR A 140 -15.43 30.80 -16.36
C THR A 140 -16.72 31.55 -16.70
N PRO A 141 -17.14 31.64 -17.97
CA PRO A 141 -18.44 32.23 -18.29
C PRO A 141 -19.56 31.40 -17.68
N ALA A 142 -20.56 32.04 -17.07
CA ALA A 142 -21.77 31.34 -16.68
C ALA A 142 -22.43 30.72 -17.93
N PRO A 143 -23.01 29.51 -17.84
CA PRO A 143 -23.70 28.92 -18.98
C PRO A 143 -24.88 29.82 -19.35
N ALA A 144 -24.89 30.30 -20.60
CA ALA A 144 -25.96 31.14 -21.10
C ALA A 144 -27.25 30.29 -21.22
N THR A 145 -28.21 30.54 -20.33
CA THR A 145 -29.57 30.05 -20.45
C THR A 145 -30.23 30.69 -21.67
N LYS A 146 -30.77 29.86 -22.56
CA LYS A 146 -31.65 30.25 -23.67
C LYS A 146 -33.07 29.78 -23.37
#